data_AF-D2RLK6-F1
#
_entry.id   AF-D2RLK6-F1
#
_cell.length_a   1.000
_cell.length_b   1.000
_cell.length_c   1.000
_cell.angle_alpha   90.00
_cell.angle_beta   90.00
_cell.angle_gamma   90.00
#
_symmetry.space_group_name_H-M   'P 1'
#
loop_
_entity.id
_entity.type
_entity.pdbx_description
1 polymer ?
#
loop_
_entity_poly.entity_id
_entity_poly.type
_entity_poly.pdbx_seq_one_letter_code
_entity_poly.pdbx_strand_id
1 'polypeptide(L)'
;MRSFTLPETTLVLLITAVLSLVANALSSNIPFLDAVPGMVILIVISLAGIVAARVLPGGIPAVAYITTLGCILTYPGFPGSEIVNMYMKKVGFLSLCTPILAYAGISIGKDMDAFKKTGWRIVVLACVIFVGTYLGSAIIAEVILKALGQI
;
A
#
# COMPACT_ATOMS: atom_id res chain seq x y z
N MET A 1 -19.45 -6.23 -10.14
CA MET A 1 -17.99 -6.25 -9.88
C MET A 1 -17.31 -6.26 -11.26
N ARG A 2 -16.69 -5.15 -11.68
CA ARG A 2 -16.06 -5.05 -13.01
C ARG A 2 -14.92 -6.08 -13.08
N SER A 3 -14.92 -6.90 -14.13
CA SER A 3 -13.83 -7.82 -14.42
C SER A 3 -12.58 -6.97 -14.73
N PHE A 4 -11.66 -6.83 -13.78
CA PHE A 4 -10.38 -6.17 -14.01
C PHE A 4 -9.65 -6.87 -15.15
N THR A 5 -9.56 -6.26 -16.32
CA THR A 5 -8.81 -6.79 -17.44
C THR A 5 -7.32 -6.73 -17.10
N LEU A 6 -6.59 -7.86 -17.18
CA LEU A 6 -5.14 -7.94 -16.95
C LEU A 6 -4.37 -6.76 -17.60
N PRO A 7 -4.63 -6.38 -18.88
CA PRO A 7 -3.91 -5.26 -19.48
C PRO A 7 -4.17 -3.92 -18.80
N GLU A 8 -5.40 -3.63 -18.36
CA GLU A 8 -5.71 -2.37 -17.65
C GLU A 8 -5.06 -2.33 -16.27
N THR A 9 -5.11 -3.42 -15.52
CA THR A 9 -4.48 -3.48 -14.20
C THR A 9 -2.97 -3.35 -14.28
N THR A 10 -2.33 -4.01 -15.24
CA THR A 10 -0.89 -3.86 -15.48
C THR A 10 -0.53 -2.45 -15.91
N LEU A 11 -1.35 -1.81 -16.75
CA LEU A 11 -1.13 -0.43 -17.19
C LEU A 11 -1.26 0.56 -16.03
N VAL A 12 -2.29 0.41 -15.18
CA VAL A 12 -2.45 1.23 -13.97
C VAL A 12 -1.27 1.01 -13.02
N LEU A 13 -0.85 -0.24 -12.78
CA LEU A 13 0.33 -0.53 -11.96
C LEU A 13 1.59 0.16 -12.50
N LEU A 14 1.80 0.11 -13.82
CA LEU A 14 2.96 0.73 -14.46
C LEU A 14 2.93 2.25 -14.35
N ILE A 15 1.77 2.88 -14.60
CA ILE A 15 1.60 4.33 -14.39
C ILE A 15 1.86 4.70 -12.93
N THR A 16 1.26 3.96 -11.97
CA THR A 16 1.47 4.23 -10.55
C THR A 16 2.92 4.04 -10.15
N ALA A 17 3.62 3.05 -10.70
CA ALA A 17 5.04 2.82 -10.41
C ALA A 17 5.92 3.97 -10.93
N VAL A 18 5.66 4.47 -12.13
CA VAL A 18 6.39 5.63 -12.69
C VAL A 18 6.12 6.88 -11.84
N LEU A 19 4.86 7.14 -11.49
CA LEU A 19 4.51 8.26 -10.61
C LEU A 19 5.13 8.13 -9.22
N SER A 20 5.17 6.92 -8.67
CA SER A 20 5.80 6.63 -7.38
C SER A 20 7.32 6.75 -7.43
N LEU A 21 7.98 6.41 -8.54
CA LEU A 21 9.41 6.64 -8.75
C LEU A 21 9.71 8.15 -8.75
N VAL A 22 8.91 8.94 -9.47
CA VAL A 22 9.02 10.41 -9.46
C VAL A 22 8.77 10.96 -8.06
N ALA A 23 7.73 10.49 -7.37
CA ALA A 23 7.45 10.90 -5.99
C ALA A 23 8.55 10.48 -5.00
N ASN A 24 9.22 9.35 -5.24
CA ASN A 24 10.34 8.89 -4.41
C ASN A 24 11.56 9.79 -4.56
N ALA A 25 11.85 10.21 -5.79
CA ALA A 25 12.93 11.15 -6.08
C ALA A 25 12.68 12.56 -5.54
N LEU A 26 11.42 12.99 -5.49
CA LEU A 26 11.04 14.28 -4.91
C LEU A 26 11.02 14.27 -3.38
N SER A 27 10.71 13.12 -2.77
CA SER A 27 10.54 12.99 -1.32
C SER A 27 11.77 12.53 -0.56
N SER A 28 12.72 11.85 -1.22
CA SER A 28 13.85 11.19 -0.56
C SER A 28 15.17 11.71 -1.12
N ASN A 29 16.17 11.95 -0.26
CA ASN A 29 17.57 12.20 -0.66
C ASN A 29 18.26 10.91 -1.21
N ILE A 30 17.50 9.99 -1.80
CA ILE A 30 17.96 8.69 -2.29
C ILE A 30 17.98 8.76 -3.82
N PRO A 31 19.10 8.41 -4.48
CA PRO A 31 19.21 8.55 -5.93
C PRO A 31 18.18 7.69 -6.68
N PHE A 32 17.57 8.28 -7.72
CA PHE A 32 16.48 7.70 -8.52
C PHE A 32 16.74 6.26 -8.97
N LEU A 33 17.99 5.97 -9.38
CA LEU A 33 18.41 4.65 -9.87
C LEU A 33 18.39 3.57 -8.80
N ASP A 34 18.57 3.93 -7.54
CA ASP A 34 18.77 2.97 -6.45
C ASP A 34 17.44 2.43 -5.90
N ALA A 35 16.33 3.14 -6.16
CA ALA A 35 14.98 2.74 -5.81
C ALA A 35 14.27 1.93 -6.91
N VAL A 36 14.78 1.96 -8.15
CA VAL A 36 14.26 1.17 -9.28
C VAL A 36 14.16 -0.32 -8.97
N PRO A 37 15.21 -1.00 -8.46
CA PRO A 37 15.12 -2.44 -8.18
C PRO A 37 14.02 -2.77 -7.15
N GLY A 38 13.85 -1.93 -6.12
CA GLY A 38 12.75 -2.09 -5.17
C GLY A 38 11.38 -1.93 -5.82
N MET A 39 11.21 -0.93 -6.67
CA MET A 39 9.95 -0.72 -7.40
C MET A 39 9.60 -1.89 -8.33
N VAL A 40 10.58 -2.47 -9.00
CA VAL A 40 10.37 -3.66 -9.85
C VAL A 40 9.89 -4.84 -9.00
N ILE A 41 10.52 -5.09 -7.84
CA ILE A 41 10.10 -6.15 -6.92
C ILE A 41 8.65 -5.92 -6.47
N LEU A 42 8.26 -4.69 -6.12
CA LEU A 42 6.88 -4.38 -5.73
C LEU A 42 5.87 -4.64 -6.86
N ILE A 43 6.21 -4.30 -8.10
CA ILE A 43 5.36 -4.58 -9.27
C ILE A 43 5.19 -6.10 -9.44
N VAL A 44 6.28 -6.85 -9.36
CA VAL A 44 6.26 -8.32 -9.52
C VAL A 44 5.39 -8.97 -8.43
N ILE A 45 5.55 -8.56 -7.18
CA ILE A 45 4.75 -9.07 -6.05
C ILE A 45 3.27 -8.70 -6.23
N SER A 46 2.99 -7.46 -6.65
CA SER A 46 1.62 -7.00 -6.89
C SER A 46 0.96 -7.78 -8.02
N LEU A 47 1.68 -8.02 -9.11
CA LEU A 47 1.18 -8.78 -10.25
C LEU A 47 0.93 -10.25 -9.86
N ALA A 48 1.86 -10.87 -9.13
CA ALA A 48 1.70 -12.22 -8.60
C ALA A 48 0.49 -12.33 -7.66
N GLY A 49 0.29 -11.37 -6.76
CA GLY A 49 -0.86 -11.33 -5.85
C GLY A 49 -2.20 -11.14 -6.58
N ILE A 50 -2.24 -10.34 -7.64
CA ILE A 50 -3.44 -10.14 -8.46
C ILE A 50 -3.78 -11.40 -9.27
N VAL A 51 -2.76 -12.07 -9.82
CA VAL A 51 -2.95 -13.36 -10.50
C VAL A 51 -3.43 -14.42 -9.51
N ALA A 52 -2.82 -14.51 -8.32
CA ALA A 52 -3.24 -15.42 -7.26
C ALA A 52 -4.70 -15.17 -6.84
N ALA A 53 -5.09 -13.90 -6.67
CA ALA A 53 -6.46 -13.52 -6.33
C ALA A 53 -7.50 -13.88 -7.41
N ARG A 54 -7.08 -13.99 -8.67
CA ARG A 54 -7.94 -14.44 -9.78
C ARG A 54 -8.02 -15.96 -9.89
N VAL A 55 -6.92 -16.67 -9.63
CA VAL A 55 -6.84 -18.13 -9.77
C VAL A 55 -7.48 -18.84 -8.57
N LEU A 56 -7.36 -18.29 -7.37
CA LEU A 56 -7.92 -18.90 -6.16
C LEU A 56 -9.40 -18.52 -5.97
N PRO A 57 -10.32 -19.51 -5.91
CA PRO A 57 -11.73 -19.25 -5.62
C PRO A 57 -11.90 -18.96 -4.13
N GLY A 58 -12.29 -17.73 -3.78
CA GLY A 58 -12.54 -17.38 -2.38
C GLY A 58 -13.10 -15.99 -2.10
N GLY A 59 -13.26 -15.12 -3.11
CA GLY A 59 -13.76 -13.74 -2.89
C GLY A 59 -12.84 -12.86 -2.04
N ILE A 60 -11.62 -13.33 -1.74
CA ILE A 60 -10.63 -12.61 -0.95
C ILE A 60 -10.09 -11.45 -1.80
N PRO A 61 -10.02 -10.22 -1.26
CA PRO A 61 -9.52 -9.07 -2.00
C PRO A 61 -8.05 -9.27 -2.41
N ALA A 62 -7.69 -8.83 -3.62
CA ALA A 62 -6.32 -8.95 -4.14
C ALA A 62 -5.25 -8.39 -3.20
N VAL A 63 -5.58 -7.30 -2.49
CA VAL A 63 -4.72 -6.66 -1.50
C VAL A 63 -4.27 -7.64 -0.41
N ALA A 64 -5.15 -8.54 0.05
CA ALA A 64 -4.78 -9.53 1.07
C ALA A 64 -3.69 -10.48 0.55
N TYR A 65 -3.82 -10.99 -0.69
CA TYR A 65 -2.80 -11.84 -1.31
C TYR A 65 -1.47 -11.13 -1.51
N ILE A 66 -1.51 -9.87 -1.98
CA ILE A 66 -0.30 -9.05 -2.16
C ILE A 66 0.42 -8.87 -0.83
N THR A 67 -0.30 -8.51 0.24
CA THR A 67 0.28 -8.35 1.59
C THR A 67 0.86 -9.66 2.11
N THR A 68 0.14 -10.77 1.98
CA THR A 68 0.65 -12.09 2.42
C THR A 68 1.92 -12.48 1.67
N LEU A 69 1.95 -12.33 0.34
CA LEU A 69 3.15 -12.59 -0.46
C LEU A 69 4.31 -11.67 -0.07
N GLY A 70 4.03 -10.38 0.14
CA GLY A 70 5.03 -9.42 0.63
C GLY A 70 5.61 -9.81 1.98
N CYS A 71 4.78 -10.23 2.93
CA CYS A 71 5.22 -10.70 4.24
C CYS A 71 6.09 -11.97 4.13
N ILE A 72 5.72 -12.94 3.29
CA ILE A 72 6.49 -14.17 3.09
C ILE A 72 7.87 -13.85 2.50
N LEU A 73 7.93 -13.00 1.47
CA LEU A 73 9.18 -12.65 0.79
C LEU A 73 10.11 -11.79 1.65
N THR A 74 9.56 -11.02 2.59
CA THR A 74 10.33 -10.17 3.51
C THR A 74 10.66 -10.88 4.82
N TYR A 75 10.18 -12.11 5.02
CA TYR A 75 10.41 -12.88 6.24
C TYR A 75 11.89 -13.30 6.34
N PRO A 76 12.58 -13.07 7.48
CA PRO A 76 14.03 -13.31 7.62
C PRO A 76 14.49 -14.77 7.42
N GLY A 77 13.57 -15.74 7.39
CA GLY A 77 13.84 -17.15 7.07
C GLY A 77 13.66 -17.55 5.60
N PHE A 78 13.23 -16.63 4.73
CA PHE A 78 13.01 -16.91 3.31
C PHE A 78 14.28 -16.64 2.47
N PRO A 79 14.68 -17.53 1.55
CA PRO A 79 15.89 -17.34 0.73
C PRO A 79 15.75 -16.08 -0.13
N GLY A 80 16.67 -15.12 0.05
CA GLY A 80 16.65 -13.82 -0.65
C GLY A 80 15.92 -12.68 0.08
N SER A 81 15.38 -12.92 1.28
CA SER A 81 14.70 -11.90 2.08
C SER A 81 15.58 -10.69 2.43
N GLU A 82 16.87 -10.89 2.71
CA GLU A 82 17.81 -9.82 3.03
C GLU A 82 18.06 -8.88 1.84
N ILE A 83 18.16 -9.46 0.64
CA ILE A 83 18.32 -8.72 -0.62
C ILE A 83 17.05 -7.92 -0.92
N VAL A 84 15.87 -8.55 -0.81
CA VAL A 84 14.58 -7.89 -1.00
C VAL A 84 14.42 -6.72 0.00
N ASN A 85 14.71 -6.96 1.27
CA ASN A 85 14.58 -5.94 2.32
C ASN A 85 15.55 -4.76 2.10
N MET A 86 16.79 -5.02 1.67
CA MET A 86 17.75 -3.98 1.33
C MET A 86 17.24 -3.06 0.21
N TYR A 87 16.62 -3.61 -0.84
CA TYR A 87 16.05 -2.81 -1.92
C TYR A 87 14.71 -2.14 -1.54
N MET A 88 13.90 -2.78 -0.70
CA MET A 88 12.65 -2.21 -0.18
C MET A 88 12.90 -0.98 0.69
N LYS A 89 13.96 -0.97 1.50
CA LYS A 89 14.34 0.21 2.32
C LYS A 89 14.66 1.45 1.49
N LYS A 90 15.04 1.28 0.22
CA LYS A 90 15.33 2.40 -0.70
C LYS A 90 14.06 2.97 -1.35
N VAL A 91 12.90 2.33 -1.15
CA VAL A 91 11.60 2.80 -1.65
C VAL A 91 10.86 3.52 -0.53
N GLY A 92 10.58 4.81 -0.71
CA GLY A 92 9.79 5.60 0.23
C GLY A 92 8.32 5.19 0.18
N PHE A 93 7.82 4.60 1.28
CA PHE A 93 6.41 4.20 1.39
C PHE A 93 5.44 5.38 1.20
N LEU A 94 5.77 6.56 1.75
CA LEU A 94 4.96 7.77 1.59
C LEU A 94 4.82 8.21 0.13
N SER A 95 5.88 8.05 -0.66
CA SER A 95 5.87 8.36 -2.10
C SER A 95 4.95 7.43 -2.89
N LEU A 96 4.73 6.20 -2.43
CA LEU A 96 3.75 5.28 -3.02
C LEU A 96 2.32 5.73 -2.76
N CYS A 97 2.06 6.43 -1.65
CA CYS A 97 0.73 6.92 -1.31
C CYS A 97 0.32 8.14 -2.16
N THR A 98 1.29 8.95 -2.64
CA THR A 98 1.03 10.22 -3.34
C THR A 98 0.12 10.08 -4.57
N PRO A 99 0.35 9.13 -5.51
CA PRO A 99 -0.52 8.97 -6.68
C PRO A 99 -1.94 8.53 -6.31
N ILE A 100 -2.06 7.70 -5.26
CA ILE A 100 -3.35 7.19 -4.77
C ILE A 100 -4.15 8.34 -4.18
N LEU A 101 -3.53 9.15 -3.32
CA LEU A 101 -4.12 10.35 -2.72
C LEU A 101 -4.52 11.38 -3.78
N ALA A 102 -3.67 11.59 -4.80
CA ALA A 102 -3.97 12.49 -5.91
C ALA A 102 -5.20 12.04 -6.70
N TYR A 103 -5.27 10.74 -7.05
CA TYR A 103 -6.43 10.19 -7.75
C TYR A 103 -7.70 10.24 -6.90
N ALA A 104 -7.60 9.94 -5.61
CA ALA A 104 -8.71 10.08 -4.67
C ALA A 104 -9.21 11.52 -4.60
N GLY A 105 -8.30 12.51 -4.53
CA GLY A 105 -8.63 13.93 -4.56
C GLY A 105 -9.35 14.36 -5.85
N ILE A 106 -8.86 13.93 -7.02
CA ILE A 106 -9.51 14.21 -8.31
C ILE A 106 -10.90 13.57 -8.37
N SER A 107 -11.03 12.32 -7.89
CA SER A 107 -12.31 11.62 -7.85
C SER A 107 -13.34 12.34 -6.97
N ILE A 108 -12.93 12.88 -5.83
CA ILE A 108 -13.81 13.66 -4.96
C ILE A 108 -14.17 15.01 -5.60
N GLY A 109 -13.21 15.64 -6.29
CA GLY A 109 -13.42 16.90 -7.01
C GLY A 109 -14.50 16.82 -8.10
N LYS A 110 -14.70 15.64 -8.70
CA LYS A 110 -15.76 15.41 -9.71
C LYS A 110 -17.18 15.57 -9.14
N ASP A 111 -17.37 15.22 -7.86
CA ASP A 111 -18.67 15.28 -7.18
C ASP A 111 -18.65 16.35 -6.06
N MET A 112 -18.16 17.55 -6.38
CA MET A 112 -17.93 18.62 -5.40
C MET A 112 -19.21 19.06 -4.67
N ASP A 113 -20.38 19.01 -5.32
CA ASP A 113 -21.67 19.36 -4.70
C ASP A 113 -22.13 18.35 -3.64
N ALA A 114 -21.85 17.06 -3.84
CA ALA A 114 -22.09 16.03 -2.84
C ALA A 114 -21.11 16.18 -1.67
N PHE A 115 -19.83 16.46 -1.98
CA PHE A 115 -18.80 16.68 -0.97
C PHE A 115 -19.13 17.87 -0.06
N LYS A 116 -19.64 18.99 -0.59
CA LYS A 116 -20.06 20.14 0.24
C LYS A 116 -21.15 19.79 1.26
N LYS A 117 -22.10 18.93 0.90
CA LYS A 117 -23.18 18.52 1.82
C LYS A 117 -22.70 17.57 2.91
N THR A 118 -21.68 16.76 2.64
CA THR A 118 -21.17 15.73 3.56
C THR A 118 -19.85 16.10 4.24
N GLY A 119 -19.20 17.20 3.84
CA GLY A 119 -17.82 17.56 4.22
C GLY A 119 -17.57 17.58 5.74
N TRP A 120 -18.47 18.19 6.52
CA TRP A 120 -18.32 18.21 7.98
C TRP A 120 -18.35 16.79 8.60
N ARG A 121 -19.20 15.91 8.07
CA ARG A 121 -19.26 14.50 8.53
C ARG A 121 -17.98 13.74 8.19
N ILE A 122 -17.34 14.07 7.06
CA ILE A 122 -16.06 13.45 6.65
C ILE A 122 -14.94 13.83 7.62
N VAL A 123 -14.87 15.08 8.08
CA VAL A 123 -13.87 15.52 9.05
C VAL A 123 -14.02 14.77 10.37
N VAL A 124 -15.24 14.71 10.91
CA VAL A 124 -15.52 13.97 12.15
C VAL A 124 -15.21 12.48 11.98
N LEU A 125 -15.62 11.89 10.87
CA LEU A 125 -15.35 10.48 10.55
C LEU A 125 -13.85 10.21 10.47
N ALA A 126 -13.07 11.08 9.83
CA ALA A 126 -11.62 10.95 9.74
C ALA A 126 -10.97 10.99 11.14
N CYS A 127 -11.34 11.95 12.00
CA CYS A 127 -10.85 12.02 13.37
C CYS A 127 -11.14 10.72 14.14
N VAL A 128 -12.38 10.22 14.07
CA VAL A 128 -12.76 8.97 14.75
C VAL A 128 -11.99 7.77 14.20
N ILE A 129 -11.80 7.66 12.88
CA ILE A 129 -11.05 6.56 12.25
C ILE A 129 -9.57 6.59 12.66
N PHE A 130 -8.92 7.76 12.62
CA PHE A 130 -7.51 7.88 12.97
C PHE A 130 -7.28 7.56 14.45
N VAL A 131 -8.10 8.14 15.34
CA VAL A 131 -8.05 7.85 16.78
C VAL A 131 -8.33 6.38 17.04
N GLY A 132 -9.39 5.82 16.45
CA GLY A 132 -9.78 4.42 16.66
C GLY A 132 -8.72 3.43 16.17
N THR A 133 -8.14 3.66 14.99
CA THR A 133 -7.09 2.78 14.44
C THR A 133 -5.81 2.85 15.28
N TYR A 134 -5.41 4.05 15.72
CA TYR A 134 -4.24 4.23 16.57
C TYR A 134 -4.43 3.61 17.95
N LEU A 135 -5.53 3.93 18.65
CA LEU A 135 -5.83 3.36 19.97
C LEU A 135 -5.99 1.84 19.90
N GLY A 136 -6.71 1.31 18.91
CA GLY A 136 -6.88 -0.13 18.74
C GLY A 136 -5.53 -0.85 18.55
N SER A 137 -4.66 -0.30 17.70
CA SER A 137 -3.31 -0.85 17.49
C SER A 137 -2.46 -0.76 18.77
N ALA A 138 -2.54 0.35 19.50
CA ALA A 138 -1.80 0.55 20.75
C ALA A 138 -2.24 -0.42 21.84
N ILE A 139 -3.55 -0.63 22.02
CA ILE A 139 -4.09 -1.58 23.01
C ILE A 139 -3.65 -3.01 22.68
N ILE A 140 -3.75 -3.43 21.41
CA ILE A 140 -3.30 -4.77 20.99
C ILE A 140 -1.80 -4.94 21.26
N ALA A 141 -0.99 -3.94 20.91
CA ALA A 141 0.44 -3.95 21.18
C ALA A 141 0.74 -4.05 22.68
N GLU A 142 0.05 -3.27 23.52
CA GLU A 142 0.23 -3.29 24.97
C GLU A 142 -0.15 -4.65 25.58
N VAL A 143 -1.26 -5.24 25.16
CA VAL A 143 -1.70 -6.57 25.64
C VAL A 143 -0.69 -7.65 25.26
N ILE A 144 -0.20 -7.65 24.01
CA ILE A 144 0.78 -8.64 23.54
C ILE A 144 2.12 -8.45 24.25
N LEU A 145 2.60 -7.21 24.40
CA LEU A 145 3.88 -6.93 25.07
C LEU A 145 3.86 -7.29 26.56
N LYS A 146 2.71 -7.05 27.24
CA LYS A 146 2.49 -7.52 28.62
C LYS A 146 2.48 -9.05 28.72
N ALA A 147 1.83 -9.73 27.77
CA ALA A 147 1.81 -11.19 27.72
C ALA A 147 3.21 -11.78 27.46
N LEU A 148 4.06 -11.07 26.71
CA LEU A 148 5.46 -11.43 26.46
C LEU A 148 6.43 -10.99 27.58
N GLY A 149 5.96 -10.26 28.58
CA GLY A 149 6.77 -9.77 29.70
C GLY A 149 7.82 -8.71 29.33
N GLN A 150 7.65 -8.02 28.20
CA GLN A 150 8.56 -6.94 27.78
C GLN A 150 8.20 -5.57 28.38
N ILE A 151 7.02 -5.46 28.99
CA ILE A 151 6.49 -4.32 29.75
C ILE A 151 5.57 -4.88 30.83
#